data_AF-A0A2N2H1E4-F1
#
_entry.id   AF-A0A2N2H1E4-F1
#
_cell.length_a   1.000
_cell.length_b   1.000
_cell.length_c   1.000
_cell.angle_alpha   90.00
_cell.angle_beta   90.00
_cell.angle_gamma   90.00
#
_symmetry.space_group_name_H-M   'P 1'
#
loop_
_entity.id
_entity.type
_entity.pdbx_description
1 polymer ?
#
loop_
_entity_poly.entity_id
_entity_poly.type
_entity_poly.pdbx_seq_one_letter_code
_entity_poly.pdbx_strand_id
1 'polypeptide(L)' 'MKIILHITSREDWEAASSSGFYRSASLDVEGFIHCSTLGQTVDTAERFFPGRRDLVLLCIDEDRTEPE' A
#
# COMPACT_ATOMS: atom_id res chain seq x y z
N MET A 1 -4.07 -9.25 -15.42
CA MET A 1 -3.15 -9.21 -14.28
C MET A 1 -2.30 -7.96 -14.38
N LYS A 2 -2.81 -6.87 -13.82
CA LYS A 2 -2.06 -5.62 -13.68
C LYS A 2 -1.73 -5.48 -12.20
N ILE A 3 -0.45 -5.65 -11.87
CA ILE A 3 0.01 -5.54 -10.49
C ILE A 3 0.34 -4.07 -10.20
N ILE A 4 -0.28 -3.55 -9.14
CA ILE A 4 0.08 -2.27 -8.52
C ILE A 4 0.64 -2.53 -7.13
N LEU A 5 1.46 -1.60 -6.66
CA LEU A 5 2.26 -1.77 -5.45
C LEU A 5 1.89 -0.70 -4.44
N HIS A 6 1.72 -1.10 -3.18
CA HIS A 6 1.47 -0.18 -2.08
C HIS A 6 2.51 -0.39 -0.98
N ILE A 7 3.13 0.69 -0.52
CA ILE A 7 4.07 0.67 0.60
C ILE A 7 3.29 1.02 1.87
N THR A 8 3.35 0.15 2.87
CA THR A 8 2.74 0.39 4.18
C THR A 8 3.63 -0.11 5.31
N SER A 9 3.29 0.22 6.56
CA SER A 9 4.01 -0.31 7.71
C SER A 9 3.68 -1.78 7.92
N ARG A 10 4.61 -2.53 8.51
CA ARG A 10 4.38 -3.91 8.92
C ARG A 10 3.22 -4.02 9.91
N GLU A 11 3.11 -3.06 10.83
CA GLU A 11 2.05 -3.00 11.83
C GLU A 11 0.66 -2.87 11.19
N ASP A 12 0.48 -1.92 10.26
CA ASP A 12 -0.79 -1.73 9.56
C ASP A 12 -1.19 -2.98 8.77
N TRP A 13 -0.21 -3.66 8.17
CA TRP A 13 -0.46 -4.91 7.45
C TRP A 13 -0.87 -6.07 8.38
N GLU A 14 -0.23 -6.19 9.54
CA GLU A 14 -0.57 -7.22 10.53
C GLU A 14 -1.96 -6.98 11.15
N ALA A 15 -2.32 -5.71 11.40
CA ALA A 15 -3.66 -5.33 11.84
C ALA A 15 -4.73 -5.68 10.78
N ALA A 16 -4.48 -5.34 9.51
CA ALA A 16 -5.37 -5.67 8.40
C ALA A 16 -5.53 -7.18 8.17
N SER A 17 -4.45 -7.95 8.37
CA SER A 17 -4.49 -9.41 8.27
C SER A 17 -5.44 -10.03 9.31
N SER A 18 -5.61 -9.35 10.45
CA SER A 18 -6.52 -9.79 11.53
C SER A 18 -7.99 -9.41 11.28
N SER A 19 -8.24 -8.28 10.62
CA SER A 19 -9.60 -7.80 10.28
C SER A 19 -10.14 -8.38 8.96
N GLY A 20 -9.27 -8.88 8.09
CA GLY A 20 -9.61 -9.37 6.76
C GLY A 20 -9.71 -8.27 5.69
N PHE A 21 -9.55 -7.01 6.08
CA PHE A 21 -9.60 -5.85 5.17
C PHE A 21 -8.42 -4.91 5.45
N TYR A 22 -7.73 -4.53 4.38
CA TYR A 22 -6.71 -3.49 4.45
C TYR A 22 -7.34 -2.12 4.20
N ARG A 23 -7.19 -1.22 5.17
CA ARG A 23 -7.61 0.18 5.08
C ARG A 23 -6.43 1.07 5.46
N SER A 24 -5.96 1.88 4.52
CA SER A 24 -4.93 2.89 4.82
C SER A 24 -5.57 4.19 5.32
N ALA A 25 -4.81 4.98 6.08
CA ALA A 25 -5.27 6.30 6.53
C ALA A 25 -5.55 7.27 5.37
N SER A 26 -4.88 7.11 4.21
CA SER A 26 -5.13 7.98 3.05
C SER A 26 -6.52 7.78 2.46
N LEU A 27 -7.12 6.60 2.63
CA LEU A 27 -8.49 6.35 2.18
C LEU A 27 -9.49 7.20 2.97
N ASP A 28 -9.29 7.37 4.27
CA ASP A 28 -10.13 8.21 5.13
C ASP A 28 -9.89 9.72 4.90
N VAL A 29 -8.64 10.13 4.62
CA VAL A 29 -8.27 11.55 4.54
C VAL A 29 -8.38 12.10 3.11
N GLU A 30 -8.01 11.32 2.10
CA GLU A 30 -7.92 11.74 0.70
C GLU A 30 -8.95 11.04 -0.21
N GLY A 31 -9.59 9.97 0.28
CA GLY A 31 -10.56 9.19 -0.49
C GLY A 31 -9.94 8.13 -1.40
N PHE A 32 -8.63 7.87 -1.30
CA PHE A 32 -7.95 6.82 -2.10
C PHE A 32 -6.66 6.30 -1.44
N ILE A 33 -6.20 5.11 -1.87
CA ILE A 33 -4.93 4.51 -1.46
C ILE A 33 -3.85 4.81 -2.52
N HIS A 34 -2.76 5.46 -2.10
CA HIS A 34 -1.61 5.73 -2.99
C HIS A 34 -0.94 4.42 -3.44
N CYS A 35 -1.03 4.11 -4.73
CA CYS A 35 -0.35 2.96 -5.32
C CYS A 35 0.68 3.42 -6.34
N SER A 36 1.66 2.56 -6.60
CA SER A 36 2.76 2.77 -7.54
C SER A 36 2.80 1.63 -8.55
N THR A 37 3.24 1.94 -9.77
CA THR A 37 3.77 0.90 -10.67
C THR A 37 5.14 0.44 -10.17
N LEU A 38 5.60 -0.72 -10.67
CA LEU A 38 6.94 -1.24 -10.35
C LEU A 38 8.06 -0.22 -10.62
N GLY A 39 7.97 0.54 -11.71
CA GLY A 39 8.96 1.56 -12.05
C GLY A 39 8.93 2.80 -11.15
N GLN A 40 7.86 3.01 -10.37
CA GLN A 40 7.70 4.16 -9.47
C GLN A 40 8.04 3.80 -8.01
N THR A 41 7.99 2.52 -7.64
CA THR A 41 8.05 2.09 -6.23
C THR A 41 9.33 2.51 -5.51
N VAL A 42 10.49 2.42 -6.17
CA VAL A 42 11.77 2.79 -5.55
C VAL A 42 11.79 4.29 -5.27
N ASP A 43 11.46 5.13 -6.26
CA ASP A 43 11.40 6.58 -6.09
C ASP A 43 10.39 7.00 -5.02
N THR A 44 9.23 6.32 -4.96
CA THR A 44 8.23 6.52 -3.89
C THR A 44 8.80 6.15 -2.52
N ALA A 45 9.50 5.02 -2.40
CA ALA A 45 10.13 4.60 -1.15
C ALA A 45 11.18 5.61 -0.67
N GLU A 46 12.06 6.07 -1.56
CA GLU A 46 13.11 7.04 -1.24
C GLU A 46 12.54 8.41 -0.86
N ARG A 47 11.48 8.86 -1.54
CA ARG A 47 10.88 10.18 -1.31
C ARG A 47 10.05 10.25 -0.03
N PHE A 48 9.24 9.23 0.25
CA PHE A 48 8.23 9.29 1.32
C PHE A 48 8.60 8.50 2.57
N PHE A 49 9.52 7.53 2.45
CA PHE A 49 9.88 6.65 3.57
C PHE A 49 11.40 6.56 3.83
N PRO A 50 12.13 7.69 3.90
CA PRO A 50 13.58 7.66 4.06
C PRO A 50 13.99 6.98 5.38
N GLY A 51 14.85 5.98 5.29
CA GLY A 51 15.44 5.29 6.45
C GLY A 51 14.50 4.36 7.22
N ARG A 52 13.23 4.22 6.80
CA ARG A 52 12.27 3.28 7.40
C ARG A 52 12.65 1.84 7.04
N ARG A 53 12.55 0.92 8.01
CA ARG A 53 12.91 -0.50 7.88
C ARG A 53 11.77 -1.45 8.20
N ASP A 54 10.71 -0.91 8.79
CA ASP A 54 9.49 -1.54 9.25
C ASP A 54 8.39 -1.49 8.18
N LEU A 55 8.78 -1.52 6.91
CA LEU A 55 7.86 -1.44 5.78
C LEU A 55 7.64 -2.81 5.15
N VAL A 56 6.48 -2.95 4.52
CA VAL A 56 6.14 -4.06 3.63
C VAL A 56 5.66 -3.49 2.30
N LEU A 57 5.82 -4.30 1.25
CA LEU A 57 5.32 -3.99 -0.08
C LEU A 57 4.15 -4.92 -0.39
N LEU A 58 2.96 -4.36 -0.54
CA LEU A 58 1.78 -5.10 -0.94
C LEU A 58 1.74 -5.20 -2.47
N CYS A 59 1.65 -6.41 -2.99
CA CYS A 59 1.43 -6.69 -4.41
C CYS A 59 -0.06 -6.89 -4.65
N ILE A 60 -0.72 -5.92 -5.27
CA ILE A 60 -2.17 -5.89 -5.45
C ILE A 60 -2.47 -6.19 -6.91
N ASP A 61 -3.35 -7.16 -7.15
CA ASP A 61 -3.92 -7.41 -8.47
C ASP A 61 -5.09 -6.44 -8.69
N GLU A 62 -4.89 -5.44 -9.55
CA GLU A 62 -5.88 -4.39 -9.84
C GLU A 62 -7.19 -4.98 -10.38
N ASP A 63 -7.13 -6.12 -11.07
CA ASP A 63 -8.31 -6.80 -11.59
C ASP A 63 -9.17 -7.44 -10.47
N ARG A 64 -8.68 -7.45 -9.22
CA ARG A 64 -9.33 -8.06 -8.04
C ARG A 64 -9.66 -7.05 -6.95
N THR A 65 -9.63 -5.76 -7.25
CA THR A 65 -10.05 -4.70 -6.31
C THR A 65 -11.52 -4.36 -6.49
N GLU A 66 -12.20 -4.07 -5.39
CA GLU A 66 -13.58 -3.57 -5.38
C GLU A 66 -13.60 -2.11 -4.89
N PRO A 67 -14.52 -1.26 -5.40
CA PRO A 67 -14.74 0.05 -4.81
C PRO A 67 -15.27 -0.11 -3.37
N GLU A 68 -14.86 0.80 -2.49
CA GLU A 68 -15.39 0.87 -1.12
C GLU A 68 -16.83 1.41 -1.08
#